data_AF-A0A7C2YHD0-F1
#
_entry.id   AF-A0A7C2YHD0-F1
#
_cell.length_a   1.000
_cell.length_b   1.000
_cell.length_c   1.000
_cell.angle_alpha   90.00
_cell.angle_beta   90.00
_cell.angle_gamma   90.00
#
_symmetry.space_group_name_H-M   'P 1'
#
loop_
_entity.id
_entity.type
_entity.pdbx_description
1 polymer ?
#
loop_
_entity_poly.entity_id
_entity_poly.type
_entity_poly.pdbx_seq_one_letter_code
_entity_poly.pdbx_strand_id
1 'polypeptide(L)'
;MLPGTSSGEREPSTATSACTGAQFLLWTANPREGFRLALNFNNRYALDGPDPSSFAGVAWCFRLHDRPFPERPVWGKIRPMTRQGLARKFDLGAYLARVDALKEA
;
A
#
# COMPACT_ATOMS: atom_id res chain seq x y z
N MET A 1 -33.54 -1.64 -26.47
CA MET A 1 -33.41 -0.79 -25.26
C MET A 1 -33.01 -1.71 -24.11
N LEU A 2 -31.71 -1.96 -23.97
CA LEU A 2 -31.11 -2.63 -22.82
C LEU A 2 -30.12 -1.62 -22.22
N PRO A 3 -30.20 -1.30 -20.92
CA PRO A 3 -29.29 -0.35 -20.31
C PRO A 3 -27.91 -1.01 -20.16
N GLY A 4 -26.90 -0.39 -20.77
CA GLY A 4 -25.51 -0.81 -20.66
C GLY A 4 -24.96 -0.59 -19.26
N THR A 5 -24.56 -1.67 -18.60
CA THR A 5 -23.68 -1.64 -17.43
C THR A 5 -22.27 -1.98 -17.89
N SER A 6 -21.51 -0.96 -18.30
CA SER A 6 -20.06 -1.06 -18.48
C SER A 6 -19.36 0.01 -17.64
N SER A 7 -19.61 0.00 -16.33
CA SER A 7 -18.73 0.64 -15.37
C SER A 7 -17.66 -0.37 -15.00
N GLY A 8 -16.49 -0.25 -15.64
CA GLY A 8 -15.34 -1.11 -15.37
C GLY A 8 -15.01 -1.16 -13.88
N GLU A 9 -15.20 -2.34 -13.28
CA GLU A 9 -14.71 -2.68 -11.95
C GLU A 9 -13.19 -2.57 -11.98
N ARG A 10 -12.66 -1.45 -11.48
CA ARG A 10 -11.25 -1.36 -11.13
C ARG A 10 -11.05 -2.18 -9.86
N GLU A 11 -10.72 -3.45 -10.06
CA GLU A 11 -10.26 -4.40 -9.05
C GLU A 11 -9.32 -3.69 -8.04
N PRO A 12 -9.73 -3.55 -6.76
CA PRO A 12 -9.05 -2.70 -5.78
C PRO A 12 -7.81 -3.35 -5.14
N SER A 13 -7.43 -4.57 -5.53
CA SER A 13 -6.48 -5.39 -4.77
C SER A 13 -5.04 -4.86 -4.77
N THR A 14 -4.58 -4.20 -5.84
CA THR A 14 -3.16 -3.87 -6.00
C THR A 14 -2.77 -2.49 -5.48
N ALA A 15 -3.71 -1.55 -5.38
CA ALA A 15 -3.41 -0.16 -5.00
C ALA A 15 -3.16 0.01 -3.48
N THR A 16 -3.77 -0.85 -2.66
CA THR A 16 -3.73 -0.72 -1.19
C THR A 16 -2.47 -1.32 -0.59
N SER A 17 -2.00 -2.47 -1.10
CA SER A 17 -0.79 -3.16 -0.59
C SER A 17 0.47 -2.29 -0.72
N ALA A 18 0.61 -1.56 -1.83
CA ALA A 18 1.71 -0.62 -2.05
C ALA A 18 1.68 0.60 -1.10
N CYS A 19 0.51 0.97 -0.57
CA CYS A 19 0.37 2.11 0.34
C CYS A 19 0.91 1.82 1.74
N THR A 20 0.76 0.60 2.23
CA THR A 20 1.09 0.26 3.63
C THR A 20 2.58 0.30 3.90
N GLY A 21 3.42 -0.17 2.96
CA GLY A 21 4.88 -0.26 3.14
C GLY A 21 5.55 1.08 3.43
N ALA A 22 5.19 2.13 2.68
CA ALA A 22 5.76 3.47 2.85
C ALA A 22 5.24 4.20 4.11
N GLN A 23 4.13 3.73 4.71
CA GLN A 23 3.56 4.31 5.92
C GLN A 23 4.33 3.91 7.18
N PHE A 24 4.94 2.70 7.20
CA PHE A 24 5.77 2.25 8.33
C PHE A 24 6.93 3.20 8.63
N LEU A 25 7.50 3.85 7.60
CA LEU A 25 8.55 4.87 7.75
C LEU A 25 8.13 6.07 8.61
N LEU A 26 6.83 6.37 8.69
CA LEU A 26 6.30 7.49 9.49
C LEU A 26 6.05 7.10 10.94
N TRP A 27 5.75 5.82 11.18
CA TRP A 27 5.32 5.32 12.47
C TRP A 27 6.46 4.71 13.30
N THR A 28 7.63 4.55 12.69
CA THR A 28 8.83 4.04 13.35
C THR A 28 9.90 5.11 13.46
N ALA A 29 10.63 5.10 14.58
CA ALA A 29 11.79 5.99 14.78
C ALA A 29 12.94 5.69 13.80
N ASN A 30 13.06 4.42 13.36
CA ASN A 30 14.17 3.96 12.54
C ASN A 30 13.67 3.25 11.28
N PRO A 31 14.21 3.57 10.08
CA PRO A 31 13.76 2.95 8.83
C PRO A 31 14.01 1.44 8.77
N ARG A 32 15.06 0.96 9.47
CA ARG A 32 15.36 -0.47 9.61
C ARG A 32 14.29 -1.23 10.39
N GLU A 33 13.71 -0.59 11.41
CA GLU A 33 12.61 -1.18 12.18
C GLU A 33 11.31 -1.17 11.38
N GLY A 34 11.03 -0.05 10.69
CA GLY A 34 9.91 0.04 9.76
C GLY A 34 9.94 -1.06 8.69
N PHE A 35 11.12 -1.33 8.12
CA PHE A 35 11.29 -2.43 7.16
C PHE A 35 11.03 -3.80 7.78
N ARG A 36 11.58 -4.06 8.98
CA ARG A 36 11.38 -5.34 9.68
C ARG A 36 9.91 -5.59 10.04
N LEU A 37 9.22 -4.56 10.52
CA LEU A 37 7.79 -4.64 10.81
C LEU A 37 7.00 -4.89 9.53
N ALA A 38 7.23 -4.10 8.48
CA ALA A 38 6.55 -4.29 7.19
C ALA A 38 6.72 -5.72 6.64
N LEU A 39 7.94 -6.27 6.70
CA LEU A 39 8.22 -7.64 6.27
C LEU A 39 7.54 -8.67 7.16
N ASN A 40 7.51 -8.48 8.48
CA ASN A 40 6.84 -9.39 9.41
C ASN A 40 5.33 -9.44 9.15
N PHE A 41 4.69 -8.28 8.99
CA PHE A 41 3.27 -8.19 8.66
C PHE A 41 2.97 -8.82 7.30
N ASN A 42 3.79 -8.55 6.29
CA ASN A 42 3.60 -9.14 4.97
C ASN A 42 3.72 -10.66 5.01
N ASN A 43 4.77 -11.22 5.62
CA ASN A 43 4.95 -12.66 5.74
C ASN A 43 3.85 -13.37 6.56
N ARG A 44 3.16 -12.64 7.46
CA ARG A 44 2.14 -13.20 8.33
C ARG A 44 0.73 -13.15 7.75
N TYR A 45 0.41 -12.09 7.00
CA TYR A 45 -0.96 -11.80 6.56
C TYR A 45 -1.14 -11.87 5.05
N ALA A 46 -0.06 -11.79 4.25
CA ALA A 46 -0.17 -12.02 2.83
C ALA A 46 -0.36 -13.52 2.58
N LEU A 47 -1.38 -13.86 1.77
CA LEU A 47 -1.56 -15.21 1.26
C LEU A 47 -0.36 -15.65 0.41
N ASP A 48 0.33 -14.67 -0.17
CA ASP A 48 1.46 -14.81 -1.08
C ASP A 48 2.77 -15.22 -0.35
N GLY A 49 2.76 -15.25 0.99
CA GLY A 49 3.77 -15.88 1.83
C GLY A 49 5.19 -15.32 1.72
N PRO A 50 6.17 -15.89 2.46
CA PRO A 50 7.56 -15.44 2.44
C PRO A 50 8.25 -15.91 1.15
N ASP A 51 7.92 -15.25 0.04
CA ASP A 51 8.51 -15.47 -1.26
C ASP A 51 9.45 -14.31 -1.64
N PRO A 52 10.40 -14.53 -2.58
CA PRO A 52 11.31 -13.48 -3.02
C PRO A 52 10.60 -12.24 -3.57
N SER A 53 9.42 -12.40 -4.17
CA SER A 53 8.61 -11.31 -4.71
C SER A 53 7.98 -10.48 -3.60
N SER A 54 7.52 -11.11 -2.51
CA SER A 54 7.07 -10.42 -1.30
C SER A 54 8.18 -9.58 -0.67
N PHE A 55 9.40 -10.12 -0.57
CA PHE A 55 10.55 -9.34 -0.11
C PHE A 55 10.86 -8.17 -1.05
N ALA A 56 10.88 -8.40 -2.37
CA ALA A 56 11.13 -7.37 -3.36
C ALA A 56 10.04 -6.27 -3.35
N GLY A 57 8.77 -6.65 -3.12
CA GLY A 57 7.65 -5.72 -2.99
C GLY A 57 7.75 -4.82 -1.77
N VAL A 58 8.10 -5.39 -0.61
CA VAL A 58 8.39 -4.58 0.58
C VAL A 58 9.61 -3.70 0.33
N ALA A 59 10.71 -4.23 -0.18
CA ALA A 59 11.93 -3.47 -0.45
C ALA A 59 11.73 -2.35 -1.50
N TRP A 60 10.81 -2.53 -2.45
CA TRP A 60 10.44 -1.50 -3.42
C TRP A 60 9.83 -0.27 -2.74
N CYS A 61 9.00 -0.47 -1.71
CA CYS A 61 8.46 0.63 -0.89
C CYS A 61 9.57 1.43 -0.17
N PHE A 62 10.74 0.83 0.03
CA PHE A 62 11.94 1.45 0.62
C PHE A 62 12.99 1.83 -0.45
N ARG A 63 12.56 2.04 -1.71
CA ARG A 63 13.37 2.58 -2.82
C ARG A 63 14.33 1.59 -3.51
N LEU A 64 14.30 0.28 -3.25
CA LEU A 64 15.26 -0.65 -3.89
C LEU A 64 15.21 -0.62 -5.44
N HIS A 65 14.01 -0.45 -6.02
CA HIS A 65 13.81 -0.39 -7.47
C HIS A 65 13.12 0.89 -7.95
N ASP A 66 13.09 1.94 -7.12
CA ASP A 66 12.42 3.21 -7.45
C ASP A 66 13.45 4.34 -7.65
N ARG A 67 13.06 5.34 -8.44
CA ARG A 67 13.86 6.54 -8.69
C ARG A 67 13.85 7.48 -7.48
N PRO A 68 14.84 8.39 -7.32
CA PRO A 68 14.76 9.42 -6.28
C PRO A 68 13.57 10.36 -6.49
N PHE A 69 12.81 10.62 -5.43
CA PHE A 69 11.76 11.64 -5.39
C PHE A 69 12.26 12.91 -4.67
N PRO A 70 11.55 14.05 -4.83
CA PRO A 70 11.87 15.29 -4.13
C PRO A 70 11.92 15.09 -2.62
N GLU A 71 12.92 15.68 -1.98
CA GLU A 71 13.18 15.46 -0.57
C GLU A 71 12.06 16.03 0.31
N ARG A 72 11.62 15.23 1.28
CA ARG A 72 10.62 15.62 2.27
C ARG A 72 11.06 15.24 3.69
N PRO A 73 10.64 16.01 4.71
CA PRO A 73 10.89 15.66 6.11
C PRO A 73 10.37 14.25 6.39
N VAL A 74 11.11 13.42 7.12
CA VAL A 74 10.79 12.00 7.44
C VAL A 74 10.96 11.00 6.28
N TRP A 75 10.56 11.34 5.04
CA TRP A 75 10.69 10.41 3.90
C TRP A 75 12.04 10.46 3.18
N GLY A 76 12.79 11.55 3.31
CA GLY A 76 13.99 11.77 2.49
C GLY A 76 13.63 11.72 1.00
N LYS A 77 14.32 10.86 0.25
CA LYS A 77 14.15 10.68 -1.23
C LYS A 77 13.22 9.52 -1.62
N ILE A 78 12.51 8.94 -0.65
CA ILE A 78 11.56 7.83 -0.88
C ILE A 78 10.25 8.39 -1.45
N ARG A 79 9.57 7.61 -2.29
CA ARG A 79 8.28 7.99 -2.86
C ARG A 79 7.25 8.29 -1.76
N PRO A 80 6.71 9.51 -1.68
CA PRO A 80 5.71 9.83 -0.68
C PRO A 80 4.34 9.27 -1.10
N MET A 81 3.73 8.47 -0.23
CA MET A 81 2.31 8.12 -0.31
C MET A 81 1.57 8.81 0.84
N THR A 82 0.68 9.73 0.48
CA THR A 82 -0.11 10.53 1.42
C THR A 82 -1.60 10.23 1.24
N ARG A 83 -2.37 10.34 2.31
CA ARG A 83 -3.84 10.18 2.28
C ARG A 83 -4.50 11.05 1.22
N GLN A 84 -4.07 12.31 1.09
CA GLN A 84 -4.60 13.23 0.08
C GLN A 84 -4.32 12.76 -1.36
N GLY A 85 -3.13 12.20 -1.61
CA GLY A 85 -2.80 11.62 -2.91
C GLY A 85 -3.59 10.36 -3.23
N LEU A 86 -3.95 9.57 -2.21
CA LEU A 86 -4.78 8.38 -2.36
C LEU A 86 -6.26 8.74 -2.60
N ALA A 87 -6.80 9.70 -1.85
CA ALA A 87 -8.19 10.17 -1.99
C ALA A 87 -8.52 10.73 -3.38
N ARG A 88 -7.52 11.23 -4.11
CA ARG A 88 -7.68 11.69 -5.50
C ARG A 88 -7.75 10.55 -6.52
N LYS A 89 -7.20 9.39 -6.18
CA LYS A 89 -7.07 8.24 -7.10
C LYS A 89 -8.15 7.19 -6.87
N PHE A 90 -8.74 7.18 -5.68
CA PHE A 90 -9.56 6.08 -5.22
C PHE A 90 -10.61 6.53 -4.21
N ASP A 91 -11.78 5.90 -4.25
CA ASP A 91 -12.85 6.11 -3.28
C ASP A 91 -12.55 5.35 -1.98
N LEU A 92 -12.03 6.07 -1.01
CA LEU A 92 -11.72 5.55 0.32
C LEU A 92 -12.98 5.13 1.08
N GLY A 93 -14.11 5.80 0.87
CA GLY A 93 -15.35 5.53 1.61
C GLY A 93 -15.93 4.17 1.22
N ALA A 94 -16.02 3.92 -0.08
CA ALA A 94 -16.48 2.62 -0.60
C ALA A 94 -15.58 1.46 -0.14
N TYR A 95 -14.26 1.68 -0.06
CA TYR A 95 -13.33 0.66 0.40
C TYR A 95 -13.45 0.35 1.89
N LEU A 96 -13.59 1.37 2.75
CA LEU A 96 -13.78 1.16 4.17
C LEU A 96 -15.07 0.38 4.44
N ALA A 97 -16.18 0.74 3.77
CA ALA A 97 -17.44 0.02 3.87
C ALA A 97 -17.30 -1.45 3.45
N ARG A 98 -16.55 -1.74 2.37
CA ARG A 98 -16.27 -3.11 1.93
C ARG A 98 -15.43 -3.89 2.97
N VAL A 99 -14.39 -3.27 3.52
CA VAL A 99 -13.52 -3.91 4.51
C VAL A 99 -14.27 -4.21 5.79
N ASP A 100 -15.14 -3.30 6.25
CA ASP A 100 -15.93 -3.53 7.46
C ASP A 100 -16.96 -4.66 7.23
N ALA A 101 -17.58 -4.73 6.05
CA ALA A 101 -18.45 -5.86 5.71
C ALA A 101 -17.72 -7.21 5.70
N LEU A 102 -16.43 -7.25 5.33
CA LEU A 102 -15.61 -8.47 5.34
C LEU A 102 -15.15 -8.89 6.74
N LYS A 103 -15.14 -7.99 7.73
CA LYS A 103 -14.81 -8.32 9.12
C LYS A 103 -15.97 -9.00 9.85
N GLU A 104 -17.19 -8.64 9.47
CA GLU A 104 -18.44 -9.14 10.07
C GLU A 104 -18.93 -10.45 9.42
N ALA A 105 -18.26 -10.91 8.35
CA ALA A 105 -18.55 -12.14 7.61
C ALA A 105 -17.65 -13.30 8.08
#